data_AF-A0A1I2PVL2-F1
#
_entry.id   AF-A0A1I2PVL2-F1
#
_cell.length_a   1.000
_cell.length_b   1.000
_cell.length_c   1.000
_cell.angle_alpha   90.00
_cell.angle_beta   90.00
_cell.angle_gamma   90.00
#
_symmetry.space_group_name_H-M   'P 1'
#
loop_
_entity.id
_entity.type
_entity.pdbx_description
1 polymer ?
#
loop_
_entity_poly.entity_id
_entity_poly.type
_entity_poly.pdbx_seq_one_letter_code
_entity_poly.pdbx_strand_id
1 'polypeptide(L)'
;MARNKHPEETVKLILDEALKLFIEKGYESTSIQDIINNLGGLSKGAIYHHFKSKEEIFQAVCKKIGDENSIYYNKIRDDKSKNGYEKLKIMIKSAYVNPNNEAVMAMITKIMNDPKFLMNQISEIYELVAPVYIEPIIRQGISDGSIKTDYPKELAEVIITLINIWINPIIARTTPDEMRRKVEFLQVILKGIGIDILDEEITNQYVLYCKRYYK
;
A
#
# COMPACT_ATOMS: atom_id res chain seq x y z
N MET A 1 30.20 25.53 -12.60
CA MET A 1 29.04 24.63 -12.40
C MET A 1 29.42 23.63 -11.31
N ALA A 2 28.78 23.71 -10.15
CA ALA A 2 29.07 22.80 -9.04
C ALA A 2 28.57 21.40 -9.41
N ARG A 3 29.50 20.47 -9.59
CA ARG A 3 29.25 19.04 -9.74
C ARG A 3 28.44 18.60 -8.52
N ASN A 4 27.27 17.99 -8.75
CA ASN A 4 26.35 17.59 -7.69
C ASN A 4 27.08 16.66 -6.71
N LYS A 5 27.42 17.16 -5.51
CA LYS A 5 28.31 16.45 -4.56
C LYS A 5 27.63 15.24 -3.93
N HIS A 6 26.29 15.17 -3.98
CA HIS A 6 25.47 14.10 -3.41
C HIS A 6 24.26 13.79 -4.34
N PRO A 7 24.45 12.98 -5.40
CA PRO A 7 23.39 12.65 -6.35
C PRO A 7 22.22 11.91 -5.69
N GLU A 8 22.47 11.07 -4.68
CA GLU A 8 21.42 10.34 -3.96
C GLU A 8 20.52 11.26 -3.13
N GLU A 9 21.10 12.25 -2.45
CA GLU A 9 20.34 13.26 -1.69
C GLU A 9 19.46 14.10 -2.62
N THR A 10 19.97 14.44 -3.80
CA THR A 10 19.21 15.17 -4.82
C THR A 10 18.03 14.35 -5.33
N VAL A 11 18.25 13.07 -5.65
CA VAL A 11 17.17 12.17 -6.07
C VAL A 11 16.12 12.06 -4.96
N LYS A 12 16.53 11.87 -3.71
CA LYS A 12 15.60 11.79 -2.57
C LYS A 12 14.73 13.05 -2.48
N LEU A 13 15.32 14.24 -2.54
CA LEU A 13 14.58 15.50 -2.50
C LEU A 13 13.58 15.62 -3.64
N ILE A 14 13.98 15.24 -4.86
CA ILE A 14 13.08 15.25 -6.03
C ILE A 14 11.89 14.33 -5.79
N LEU A 15 12.13 13.11 -5.29
CA LEU A 15 11.06 12.13 -5.06
C LEU A 15 10.12 12.54 -3.92
N ASP A 16 10.65 13.10 -2.82
CA ASP A 16 9.85 13.56 -1.69
C ASP A 16 8.94 14.74 -2.11
N GLU A 17 9.45 15.70 -2.88
CA GLU A 17 8.65 16.83 -3.37
C GLU A 17 7.65 16.41 -4.45
N ALA A 18 8.04 15.50 -5.35
CA ALA A 18 7.14 14.94 -6.35
C ALA A 18 5.96 14.20 -5.69
N LEU A 19 6.23 13.35 -4.70
CA LEU A 19 5.22 12.64 -3.94
C LEU A 19 4.22 13.60 -3.29
N LYS A 20 4.72 14.64 -2.62
CA LYS A 20 3.89 15.67 -2.00
C LYS A 20 2.97 16.34 -3.02
N LEU A 21 3.51 16.80 -4.15
CA LEU A 21 2.72 17.46 -5.19
C LEU A 21 1.71 16.51 -5.84
N PHE A 22 2.06 15.25 -6.05
CA PHE A 22 1.14 14.24 -6.58
C PHE A 22 -0.03 13.98 -5.64
N ILE A 23 0.18 13.99 -4.31
CA ILE A 23 -0.89 13.87 -3.32
C ILE A 23 -1.76 15.14 -3.29
N GLU A 24 -1.16 16.33 -3.31
CA GLU A 24 -1.88 17.61 -3.14
C GLU A 24 -2.66 18.04 -4.40
N LYS A 25 -2.05 17.90 -5.58
CA LYS A 25 -2.58 18.42 -6.85
C LYS A 25 -3.08 17.32 -7.79
N GLY A 26 -2.74 16.07 -7.50
CA GLY A 26 -2.90 14.95 -8.42
C GLY A 26 -1.76 14.84 -9.43
N TYR A 27 -1.48 13.62 -9.87
CA TYR A 27 -0.43 13.33 -10.86
C TYR A 27 -0.60 14.13 -12.17
N GLU A 28 -1.82 14.25 -12.68
CA GLU A 28 -2.10 14.93 -13.96
C GLU A 28 -1.84 16.42 -13.91
N SER A 29 -2.28 17.08 -12.84
CA SER A 29 -2.12 18.52 -12.65
C SER A 29 -0.71 18.93 -12.23
N THR A 30 0.21 17.97 -12.04
CA THR A 30 1.59 18.21 -11.63
C THR A 30 2.52 18.14 -12.84
N SER A 31 3.31 19.20 -13.06
CA SER A 31 4.36 19.25 -14.07
C SER A 31 5.76 19.07 -13.44
N ILE A 32 6.76 18.69 -14.24
CA ILE A 32 8.17 18.69 -13.78
C ILE A 32 8.58 20.10 -13.32
N GLN A 33 8.02 21.16 -13.92
CA GLN A 33 8.30 22.54 -13.53
C GLN A 33 7.77 22.85 -12.12
N ASP A 34 6.59 22.33 -11.75
CA ASP A 34 6.05 22.49 -10.39
C ASP A 34 6.99 21.87 -9.36
N ILE A 35 7.52 20.68 -9.65
CA ILE A 35 8.49 19.99 -8.79
C ILE A 35 9.77 20.83 -8.65
N ILE A 36 10.33 21.33 -9.77
CA ILE A 36 11.52 22.21 -9.75
C ILE A 36 11.30 23.44 -8.89
N ASN A 37 10.13 24.10 -9.03
CA ASN A 37 9.84 25.35 -8.34
C ASN A 37 9.78 25.18 -6.81
N ASN A 38 9.40 24.00 -6.32
CA ASN A 38 9.31 23.73 -4.88
C ASN A 38 10.62 23.24 -4.26
N LEU A 39 11.63 22.88 -5.07
CA LEU A 39 12.91 22.37 -4.59
C LEU A 39 13.92 23.44 -4.14
N GLY A 40 13.53 24.72 -4.11
CA GLY A 40 14.22 25.77 -3.37
C GLY A 40 15.69 26.04 -3.74
N GLY A 41 16.15 25.69 -4.95
CA GLY A 41 17.52 25.97 -5.40
C GLY A 41 18.15 24.94 -6.34
N LEU A 42 17.51 23.79 -6.58
CA LEU A 42 17.96 22.83 -7.59
C LEU A 42 17.72 23.37 -9.01
N SER A 43 18.77 23.37 -9.84
CA SER A 43 18.65 23.79 -11.23
C SER A 43 17.81 22.80 -12.05
N LYS A 44 17.15 23.29 -13.11
CA LYS A 44 16.50 22.44 -14.13
C LYS A 44 17.39 21.29 -14.59
N GLY A 45 18.66 21.59 -14.85
CA GLY A 45 19.65 20.60 -15.29
C GLY A 45 19.89 19.47 -14.29
N ALA A 46 19.74 19.72 -12.99
CA ALA A 46 19.90 18.69 -11.96
C ALA A 46 18.79 17.64 -12.03
N ILE A 47 17.53 18.05 -12.23
CA ILE A 47 16.41 17.09 -12.35
C ILE A 47 16.49 16.33 -13.67
N TYR A 48 16.70 17.03 -14.79
CA TYR A 48 16.79 16.39 -16.11
C TYR A 48 18.02 15.50 -16.27
N HIS A 49 19.02 15.61 -15.38
CA HIS A 49 20.13 14.66 -15.29
C HIS A 49 19.69 13.31 -14.70
N HIS A 50 18.74 13.31 -13.75
CA HIS A 50 18.27 12.12 -13.06
C HIS A 50 17.03 11.50 -13.69
N PHE A 51 16.12 12.32 -14.22
CA PHE A 51 14.83 11.88 -14.76
C PHE A 51 14.54 12.57 -16.08
N LYS A 52 14.22 11.79 -17.11
CA LYS A 52 13.91 12.26 -18.46
C LYS A 52 12.43 12.63 -18.61
N SER A 53 11.56 12.13 -17.73
CA SER A 53 10.12 12.34 -17.81
C SER A 53 9.44 12.34 -16.45
N LYS A 54 8.21 12.87 -16.42
CA LYS A 54 7.33 12.80 -15.23
C LYS A 54 7.00 11.35 -14.86
N GLU A 55 6.89 10.49 -15.87
CA GLU A 55 6.62 9.06 -15.70
C GLU A 55 7.78 8.35 -15.00
N GLU A 56 9.03 8.66 -15.35
CA GLU A 56 10.21 8.11 -14.66
C GLU A 56 10.26 8.56 -13.18
N ILE A 57 9.90 9.82 -12.90
CA ILE A 57 9.78 10.31 -11.51
C ILE A 57 8.69 9.53 -10.78
N PHE A 58 7.53 9.35 -11.41
CA PHE A 58 6.41 8.62 -10.83
C PHE A 58 6.76 7.17 -10.49
N GLN A 59 7.37 6.44 -11.43
CA GLN A 59 7.84 5.08 -11.21
C GLN A 59 8.86 5.00 -10.07
N ALA A 60 9.77 5.98 -9.97
CA ALA A 60 10.74 6.05 -8.88
C ALA A 60 10.08 6.36 -7.53
N VAL A 61 9.02 7.19 -7.50
CA VAL A 61 8.19 7.42 -6.30
C VAL A 61 7.49 6.13 -5.88
N CYS A 62 6.85 5.41 -6.81
CA CYS A 62 6.22 4.11 -6.52
C CYS A 62 7.24 3.09 -5.98
N LYS A 63 8.42 3.01 -6.59
CA LYS A 63 9.50 2.14 -6.12
C LYS A 63 9.93 2.50 -4.69
N LYS A 64 10.15 3.79 -4.41
CA LYS A 64 10.49 4.27 -3.06
C LYS A 64 9.44 3.85 -2.04
N ILE A 65 8.16 4.01 -2.37
CA ILE A 65 7.05 3.58 -1.51
C ILE A 65 7.07 2.06 -1.31
N GLY A 66 7.27 1.27 -2.37
CA GLY A 66 7.38 -0.19 -2.29
C GLY A 66 8.54 -0.66 -1.42
N ASP A 67 9.70 -0.01 -1.53
CA ASP A 67 10.89 -0.30 -0.71
C ASP A 67 10.62 0.04 0.78
N GLU A 68 9.98 1.18 1.06
CA GLU A 68 9.58 1.58 2.41
C GLU A 68 8.53 0.63 3.01
N ASN A 69 7.53 0.23 2.21
CA ASN A 69 6.53 -0.77 2.59
C ASN A 69 7.16 -2.12 2.91
N SER A 70 8.14 -2.54 2.11
CA SER A 70 8.88 -3.78 2.35
C SER A 70 9.59 -3.75 3.70
N ILE A 71 10.23 -2.62 4.05
CA ILE A 71 10.85 -2.43 5.37
C ILE A 71 9.80 -2.50 6.49
N TYR A 72 8.66 -1.85 6.31
CA TYR A 72 7.57 -1.85 7.29
C TYR A 72 6.98 -3.26 7.50
N TYR A 73 6.67 -3.99 6.43
CA TYR A 73 6.13 -5.35 6.50
C TYR A 73 7.14 -6.36 7.05
N ASN A 74 8.42 -6.24 6.69
CA ASN A 74 9.49 -7.04 7.30
C ASN A 74 9.54 -6.84 8.82
N LYS A 75 9.44 -5.60 9.31
CA LYS A 75 9.41 -5.32 10.76
C LYS A 75 8.26 -6.03 11.47
N ILE A 76 7.06 -6.07 10.87
CA ILE A 76 5.90 -6.78 11.44
C ILE A 76 6.14 -8.28 11.43
N ARG A 77 6.55 -8.84 10.28
CA ARG A 77 6.80 -10.28 10.12
C ARG A 77 7.87 -10.77 11.10
N ASP A 78 8.95 -10.01 11.25
CA ASP A 78 10.14 -10.44 12.00
C ASP A 78 10.09 -10.04 13.49
N ASP A 79 9.00 -9.42 13.95
CA ASP A 79 8.82 -9.02 15.35
C ASP A 79 8.71 -10.26 16.27
N LYS A 80 9.77 -10.56 17.02
CA LYS A 80 9.80 -11.74 17.91
C LYS A 80 8.93 -11.60 19.15
N SER A 81 8.40 -10.42 19.45
CA SER A 81 7.56 -10.18 20.63
C SER A 81 6.10 -10.59 20.44
N LYS A 82 5.69 -10.95 19.22
CA LYS A 82 4.29 -11.19 18.85
C LYS A 82 4.07 -12.58 18.27
N ASN A 83 2.91 -13.16 18.58
CA ASN A 83 2.46 -14.41 17.96
C ASN A 83 1.96 -14.18 16.52
N GLY A 84 1.69 -15.26 15.79
CA GLY A 84 1.24 -15.19 14.40
C GLY A 84 -0.08 -14.41 14.24
N TYR A 85 -1.03 -14.62 15.15
CA TYR A 85 -2.31 -13.91 15.13
C TYR A 85 -2.18 -12.39 15.28
N GLU A 86 -1.40 -11.93 16.25
CA GLU A 86 -1.15 -10.51 16.50
C GLU A 86 -0.48 -9.84 15.29
N LYS A 87 0.51 -10.52 14.69
CA LYS A 87 1.16 -10.06 13.46
C LYS A 87 0.20 -9.97 12.30
N LEU A 88 -0.65 -10.98 12.11
CA LEU A 88 -1.66 -10.98 11.05
C LEU A 88 -2.64 -9.82 11.23
N LYS A 89 -3.10 -9.58 12.47
CA LYS A 89 -3.96 -8.42 12.78
C LYS A 89 -3.29 -7.11 12.43
N ILE A 90 -2.02 -6.90 12.82
CA ILE A 90 -1.26 -5.68 12.49
C ILE A 90 -1.09 -5.52 10.98
N MET A 91 -0.74 -6.59 10.27
CA MET A 91 -0.54 -6.58 8.83
C MET A 91 -1.82 -6.15 8.10
N ILE A 92 -2.98 -6.58 8.59
CA ILE A 92 -4.27 -6.23 7.99
C ILE A 92 -4.70 -4.80 8.34
N LYS A 93 -4.40 -4.33 9.56
CA LYS A 93 -4.59 -2.93 9.92
C LYS A 93 -3.76 -2.01 9.01
N SER A 94 -2.57 -2.46 8.58
CA SER A 94 -1.66 -1.67 7.74
C SER A 94 -2.29 -1.17 6.43
N ALA A 95 -3.31 -1.86 5.90
CA ALA A 95 -4.01 -1.47 4.67
C ALA A 95 -4.56 -0.04 4.73
N TYR A 96 -4.93 0.46 5.92
CA TYR A 96 -5.51 1.79 6.10
C TYR A 96 -4.77 2.66 7.14
N VAL A 97 -3.81 2.13 7.92
CA VAL A 97 -2.98 2.94 8.84
C VAL A 97 -1.61 3.32 8.24
N ASN A 98 -1.12 2.59 7.25
CA ASN A 98 0.17 2.88 6.64
C ASN A 98 0.04 4.12 5.73
N PRO A 99 0.72 5.25 6.01
CA PRO A 99 0.64 6.46 5.21
C PRO A 99 1.02 6.24 3.73
N ASN A 100 1.89 5.27 3.46
CA ASN A 100 2.29 4.92 2.11
C ASN A 100 1.14 4.32 1.30
N ASN A 101 0.25 3.55 1.94
CA ASN A 101 -0.95 3.05 1.29
C ASN A 101 -1.89 4.22 0.97
N GLU A 102 -2.07 5.18 1.88
CA GLU A 102 -2.85 6.38 1.61
C GLU A 102 -2.26 7.22 0.45
N ALA A 103 -0.94 7.38 0.43
CA ALA A 103 -0.24 8.11 -0.62
C ALA A 103 -0.43 7.48 -2.00
N VAL A 104 -0.27 6.16 -2.11
CA VAL A 104 -0.55 5.43 -3.36
C VAL A 104 -1.97 5.67 -3.82
N MET A 105 -2.94 5.59 -2.90
CA MET A 105 -4.36 5.78 -3.22
C MET A 105 -4.70 7.21 -3.66
N ALA A 106 -4.07 8.22 -3.06
CA ALA A 106 -4.23 9.61 -3.49
C ALA A 106 -3.74 9.85 -4.94
N MET A 107 -2.72 9.10 -5.38
CA MET A 107 -2.13 9.23 -6.72
C MET A 107 -2.86 8.41 -7.80
N ILE A 108 -3.78 7.51 -7.43
CA ILE A 108 -4.15 6.36 -8.23
C ILE A 108 -5.20 6.62 -9.34
N THR A 109 -5.81 7.82 -9.36
CA THR A 109 -6.95 8.15 -10.27
C THR A 109 -6.66 7.97 -11.76
N LYS A 110 -5.40 8.08 -12.22
CA LYS A 110 -5.03 7.79 -13.62
C LYS A 110 -4.55 6.35 -13.85
N ILE A 111 -3.97 5.73 -12.83
CA ILE A 111 -3.28 4.44 -12.94
C ILE A 111 -4.27 3.28 -12.85
N MET A 112 -5.36 3.45 -12.10
CA MET A 112 -6.42 2.44 -12.00
C MET A 112 -7.05 2.06 -13.34
N ASN A 113 -7.10 3.00 -14.28
CA ASN A 113 -7.65 2.75 -15.61
C ASN A 113 -6.65 2.03 -16.53
N ASP A 114 -5.44 1.73 -16.06
CA ASP A 114 -4.49 0.87 -16.75
C ASP A 114 -4.68 -0.59 -16.29
N PRO A 115 -5.17 -1.49 -17.16
CA PRO A 115 -5.30 -2.91 -16.83
C PRO A 115 -3.99 -3.56 -16.39
N LYS A 116 -2.83 -3.04 -16.83
CA LYS A 116 -1.52 -3.54 -16.42
C LYS A 116 -1.25 -3.26 -14.96
N PHE A 117 -1.72 -2.14 -14.41
CA PHE A 117 -1.56 -1.86 -13.00
C PHE A 117 -2.31 -2.87 -12.15
N LEU A 118 -3.58 -3.13 -12.46
CA LEU A 118 -4.37 -4.14 -11.75
C LEU A 118 -3.73 -5.53 -11.86
N MET A 119 -3.23 -5.89 -13.04
CA MET A 119 -2.50 -7.14 -13.24
C MET A 119 -1.25 -7.21 -12.38
N ASN A 120 -0.46 -6.14 -12.31
CA ASN A 120 0.72 -6.06 -11.45
C ASN A 120 0.35 -6.17 -9.96
N GLN A 121 -0.73 -5.53 -9.52
CA GLN A 121 -1.22 -5.65 -8.13
C GLN A 121 -1.62 -7.09 -7.80
N ILE A 122 -2.28 -7.79 -8.73
CA ILE A 122 -2.66 -9.19 -8.55
C ILE A 122 -1.40 -10.06 -8.54
N SER A 123 -0.48 -9.90 -9.49
CA SER A 123 0.79 -10.63 -9.51
C SER A 123 1.58 -10.42 -8.23
N GLU A 124 1.67 -9.19 -7.72
CA GLU A 124 2.38 -8.87 -6.49
C GLU A 124 1.78 -9.59 -5.27
N ILE A 125 0.46 -9.77 -5.22
CA ILE A 125 -0.20 -10.57 -4.18
C ILE A 125 0.37 -12.00 -4.14
N TYR A 126 0.46 -12.66 -5.30
CA TYR A 126 0.86 -14.07 -5.39
C TYR A 126 2.37 -14.28 -5.39
N GLU A 127 3.15 -13.32 -5.88
CA GLU A 127 4.61 -13.43 -6.03
C GLU A 127 5.38 -12.85 -4.84
N LEU A 128 4.79 -11.89 -4.12
CA LEU A 128 5.44 -11.17 -3.04
C LEU A 128 4.63 -11.19 -1.76
N VAL A 129 3.43 -10.59 -1.75
CA VAL A 129 2.76 -10.26 -0.48
C VAL A 129 2.35 -11.51 0.31
N ALA A 130 1.64 -12.44 -0.33
CA ALA A 130 1.23 -13.69 0.30
C ALA A 130 2.44 -14.55 0.73
N PRO A 131 3.39 -14.92 -0.16
CA PRO A 131 4.47 -15.83 0.20
C PRO A 131 5.53 -15.22 1.13
N VAL A 132 5.84 -13.91 1.01
CA VAL A 132 6.96 -13.30 1.76
C VAL A 132 6.51 -12.72 3.09
N TYR A 133 5.26 -12.24 3.20
CA TYR A 133 4.78 -11.57 4.41
C TYR A 133 3.70 -12.35 5.15
N ILE A 134 2.64 -12.80 4.46
CA ILE A 134 1.45 -13.33 5.12
C ILE A 134 1.59 -14.82 5.50
N GLU A 135 2.01 -15.67 4.57
CA GLU A 135 2.15 -17.11 4.79
C GLU A 135 3.14 -17.43 5.93
N PRO A 136 4.32 -16.78 6.05
CA PRO A 136 5.22 -17.02 7.18
C PRO A 136 4.59 -16.66 8.53
N ILE A 137 3.78 -15.59 8.58
CA ILE A 137 3.05 -15.19 9.79
C ILE A 137 2.00 -16.24 10.15
N ILE A 138 1.25 -16.74 9.16
CA ILE A 138 0.25 -17.79 9.38
C ILE A 138 0.92 -19.07 9.85
N ARG A 139 2.03 -19.48 9.24
CA ARG A 139 2.81 -20.65 9.67
C ARG A 139 3.36 -20.51 11.08
N GLN A 140 3.81 -19.31 11.46
CA GLN A 140 4.15 -19.03 12.85
C GLN A 140 2.93 -19.21 13.76
N GLY A 141 1.77 -18.67 13.37
CA GLY A 141 0.52 -18.80 14.13
C GLY A 141 0.06 -20.24 14.32
N ILE A 142 0.32 -21.11 13.34
CA ILE A 142 0.09 -22.56 13.47
C ILE A 142 1.05 -23.16 14.50
N SER A 143 2.34 -22.81 14.40
CA SER A 143 3.39 -23.32 15.30
C SER A 143 3.18 -22.89 16.77
N ASP A 144 2.75 -21.63 16.99
CA ASP A 144 2.48 -21.09 18.32
C ASP A 144 1.03 -21.34 18.82
N GLY A 145 0.19 -21.95 17.98
CA GLY A 145 -1.18 -22.33 18.31
C GLY A 145 -2.22 -21.20 18.26
N SER A 146 -1.82 -19.97 17.86
CA SER A 146 -2.72 -18.82 17.74
C SER A 146 -3.60 -18.83 16.49
N ILE A 147 -3.24 -19.61 15.47
CA ILE A 147 -4.02 -19.79 14.23
C ILE A 147 -4.21 -21.28 13.96
N LYS A 148 -5.42 -21.68 13.58
CA LYS A 148 -5.76 -23.07 13.24
C LYS A 148 -6.22 -23.17 11.79
N THR A 149 -5.42 -23.78 10.93
CA THR A 149 -5.76 -24.10 9.54
C THR A 149 -4.83 -25.18 9.02
N ASP A 150 -5.33 -26.03 8.13
CA ASP A 150 -4.51 -26.98 7.36
C ASP A 150 -4.04 -26.38 6.01
N TYR A 151 -4.49 -25.17 5.69
CA TYR A 151 -4.31 -24.51 4.39
C TYR A 151 -3.63 -23.14 4.54
N PRO A 152 -2.37 -23.07 5.02
CA PRO A 152 -1.71 -21.80 5.34
C PRO A 152 -1.48 -20.91 4.12
N LYS A 153 -1.16 -21.49 2.97
CA LYS A 153 -0.89 -20.76 1.73
C LYS A 153 -2.18 -20.19 1.14
N GLU A 154 -3.20 -21.03 1.04
CA GLU A 154 -4.51 -20.66 0.50
C GLU A 154 -5.15 -19.58 1.38
N LEU A 155 -5.01 -19.70 2.70
CA LEU A 155 -5.45 -18.68 3.64
C LEU A 155 -4.73 -17.35 3.41
N ALA A 156 -3.40 -17.38 3.21
CA ALA A 156 -2.61 -16.18 2.94
C ALA A 156 -3.09 -15.45 1.68
N GLU A 157 -3.24 -16.18 0.57
CA GLU A 157 -3.68 -15.67 -0.72
C GLU A 157 -5.11 -15.10 -0.66
N VAL A 158 -6.05 -15.84 -0.04
CA VAL A 158 -7.45 -15.41 0.04
C VAL A 158 -7.62 -14.19 0.93
N ILE A 159 -7.02 -14.18 2.13
CA ILE A 159 -7.15 -13.03 3.05
C ILE A 159 -6.65 -11.76 2.39
N ILE A 160 -5.45 -11.78 1.79
CA ILE A 160 -4.86 -10.57 1.22
C ILE A 160 -5.61 -10.12 -0.03
N THR A 161 -6.15 -11.05 -0.83
CA THR A 161 -6.98 -10.72 -1.99
C THR A 161 -8.29 -10.05 -1.57
N LEU A 162 -8.97 -10.58 -0.55
CA LEU A 162 -10.22 -10.00 -0.05
C LEU A 162 -9.99 -8.58 0.50
N ILE A 163 -8.85 -8.33 1.15
CA ILE A 163 -8.51 -7.03 1.73
C ILE A 163 -8.07 -6.03 0.66
N ASN A 164 -7.10 -6.40 -0.19
CA ASN A 164 -6.48 -5.46 -1.12
C ASN A 164 -7.29 -5.23 -2.41
N ILE A 165 -8.15 -6.19 -2.79
CA ILE A 165 -8.93 -6.13 -4.03
C ILE A 165 -10.43 -5.98 -3.75
N TRP A 166 -11.05 -6.89 -2.99
CA TRP A 166 -12.51 -6.92 -2.86
C TRP A 166 -13.11 -5.81 -1.97
N ILE A 167 -12.46 -5.54 -0.83
CA ILE A 167 -12.80 -4.42 0.06
C ILE A 167 -12.38 -3.07 -0.52
N ASN A 168 -11.45 -3.05 -1.48
CA ASN A 168 -10.94 -1.80 -2.02
C ASN A 168 -12.02 -1.07 -2.86
N PRO A 169 -12.49 0.13 -2.46
CA PRO A 169 -13.58 0.86 -3.12
C PRO A 169 -13.21 1.38 -4.52
N ILE A 170 -11.95 1.26 -4.88
CA ILE A 170 -11.35 1.62 -6.17
C ILE A 170 -11.76 0.63 -7.27
N ILE A 171 -11.80 -0.67 -6.98
CA ILE A 171 -12.07 -1.70 -7.99
C ILE A 171 -13.54 -1.65 -8.45
N ALA A 172 -14.44 -1.38 -7.52
CA ALA A 172 -15.86 -1.25 -7.79
C ALA A 172 -16.45 -0.13 -6.93
N ARG A 173 -17.26 0.72 -7.56
CA ARG A 173 -18.01 1.76 -6.85
C ARG A 173 -18.78 1.13 -5.69
N THR A 174 -18.39 1.50 -4.49
CA THR A 174 -18.91 0.93 -3.24
C THR A 174 -19.37 2.09 -2.36
N THR A 175 -20.62 2.09 -1.93
CA THR A 175 -21.14 3.07 -0.96
C THR A 175 -20.59 2.80 0.45
N PRO A 176 -20.64 3.78 1.37
CA PRO A 176 -20.25 3.55 2.77
C PRO A 176 -21.01 2.40 3.44
N ASP A 177 -22.31 2.25 3.16
CA ASP A 177 -23.13 1.17 3.72
C ASP A 177 -22.78 -0.19 3.11
N GLU A 178 -22.51 -0.25 1.81
CA GLU A 178 -21.99 -1.47 1.17
C GLU A 178 -20.61 -1.84 1.70
N MET A 179 -19.75 -0.85 1.96
CA MET A 179 -18.43 -1.08 2.55
C MET A 179 -18.55 -1.72 3.93
N ARG A 180 -19.43 -1.16 4.79
CA ARG A 180 -19.72 -1.74 6.09
C ARG A 180 -20.15 -3.19 5.96
N ARG A 181 -21.14 -3.48 5.09
CA ARG A 181 -21.61 -4.85 4.86
C ARG A 181 -20.50 -5.79 4.36
N LYS A 182 -19.61 -5.33 3.48
CA LYS A 182 -18.45 -6.12 3.00
C LYS A 182 -17.52 -6.48 4.16
N VAL A 183 -17.18 -5.53 5.02
CA VAL A 183 -16.28 -5.76 6.16
C VAL A 183 -16.93 -6.68 7.20
N GLU A 184 -18.22 -6.47 7.51
CA GLU A 184 -18.99 -7.35 8.39
C GLU A 184 -19.08 -8.79 7.83
N PHE A 185 -19.29 -8.94 6.52
CA PHE A 185 -19.28 -10.24 5.87
C PHE A 185 -17.90 -10.90 5.90
N LEU A 186 -16.83 -10.14 5.66
CA LEU A 186 -15.47 -10.64 5.80
C LEU A 186 -15.21 -11.11 7.24
N GLN A 187 -15.70 -10.37 8.25
CA GLN A 187 -15.58 -10.77 9.65
C GLN A 187 -16.27 -12.11 9.90
N VAL A 188 -17.47 -12.33 9.33
CA VAL A 188 -18.17 -13.63 9.44
C VAL A 188 -17.33 -14.76 8.84
N ILE A 189 -16.75 -14.56 7.65
CA ILE A 189 -15.88 -15.56 7.00
C ILE A 189 -14.66 -15.87 7.88
N LEU A 190 -13.94 -14.83 8.31
CA LEU A 190 -12.71 -14.98 9.08
C LEU A 190 -12.97 -15.61 10.45
N LYS A 191 -14.06 -15.23 11.14
CA LYS A 191 -14.51 -15.90 12.37
C LYS A 191 -14.83 -17.38 12.14
N GLY A 192 -15.47 -17.71 11.03
CA GLY A 192 -15.80 -19.10 10.67
C GLY A 192 -14.57 -20.01 10.54
N ILE A 193 -13.42 -19.44 10.21
CA ILE A 193 -12.12 -20.14 10.14
C ILE A 193 -11.23 -19.88 11.37
N GLY A 194 -11.80 -19.35 12.46
CA GLY A 194 -11.10 -19.16 13.74
C GLY A 194 -10.23 -17.90 13.82
N ILE A 195 -10.41 -16.92 12.93
CA ILE A 195 -9.60 -15.70 12.85
C ILE A 195 -10.50 -14.47 13.10
N ASP A 196 -10.54 -13.98 14.34
CA ASP A 196 -11.38 -12.84 14.74
C ASP A 196 -10.65 -11.48 14.74
N ILE A 197 -10.10 -11.14 13.59
CA ILE A 197 -9.17 -9.99 13.46
C ILE A 197 -9.86 -8.68 13.09
N LEU A 198 -11.10 -8.72 12.59
CA LEU A 198 -11.87 -7.54 12.18
C LEU A 198 -12.81 -7.13 13.31
N ASP A 199 -12.66 -5.90 13.81
CA ASP A 199 -13.46 -5.31 14.87
C ASP A 199 -14.20 -4.06 14.38
N GLU A 200 -15.02 -3.47 15.25
CA GLU A 200 -15.79 -2.26 14.92
C GLU A 200 -14.88 -1.06 14.58
N GLU A 201 -13.71 -0.96 15.21
CA GLU A 201 -12.70 0.04 14.90
C GLU A 201 -12.24 -0.12 13.44
N ILE A 202 -11.82 -1.33 13.03
CA ILE A 202 -11.42 -1.62 11.64
C ILE A 202 -12.56 -1.32 10.66
N THR A 203 -13.78 -1.70 10.99
CA THR A 203 -14.97 -1.46 10.16
C THR A 203 -15.19 0.03 9.91
N ASN A 204 -15.12 0.84 10.97
CA ASN A 204 -15.29 2.28 10.86
C ASN A 204 -14.18 2.94 10.03
N GLN A 205 -12.94 2.43 10.10
CA GLN A 205 -11.83 2.92 9.27
C GLN A 205 -12.04 2.62 7.79
N TYR A 206 -12.48 1.42 7.41
CA TYR A 206 -12.81 1.11 6.01
C TYR A 206 -13.97 1.96 5.48
N VAL A 207 -14.99 2.21 6.31
CA VAL A 207 -16.10 3.11 5.94
C VAL A 207 -15.61 4.54 5.73
N LEU A 208 -14.74 5.06 6.61
CA LEU A 208 -14.15 6.39 6.47
C LEU A 208 -13.27 6.49 5.22
N TYR A 209 -12.44 5.47 4.99
CA TYR A 209 -11.62 5.34 3.80
C TYR A 209 -12.49 5.37 2.53
N CYS A 210 -13.55 4.56 2.48
CA CYS A 210 -14.52 4.57 1.39
C CYS A 210 -15.13 5.96 1.13
N LYS A 211 -15.54 6.69 2.19
CA LYS A 211 -16.10 8.05 2.06
C LYS A 211 -15.14 9.06 1.40
N ARG A 212 -13.82 8.90 1.56
CA ARG A 212 -12.84 9.81 0.95
C ARG A 212 -12.80 9.67 -0.58
N TYR A 213 -13.04 8.47 -1.09
CA TYR A 213 -12.92 8.11 -2.50
C TYR A 213 -14.27 7.90 -3.21
N TYR A 214 -15.37 7.81 -2.45
CA TYR A 214 -16.73 7.84 -2.97
C TYR A 214 -17.11 9.27 -3.35
N LYS A 215 -16.76 9.70 -4.57
CA LYS A 215 -17.25 10.91 -5.22
C LYS A 215 -17.88 10.57 -6.56
#